data_AF-A0A670JAL6-F1
#
_entry.id   AF-A0A670JAL6-F1
#
_cell.length_a   1.000
_cell.length_b   1.000
_cell.length_c   1.000
_cell.angle_alpha   90.00
_cell.angle_beta   90.00
_cell.angle_gamma   90.00
#
_symmetry.space_group_name_H-M   'P 1'
#
loop_
_entity.id
_entity.type
_entity.pdbx_description
1 polymer ?
#
loop_
_entity_poly.entity_id
_entity_poly.type
_entity_poly.pdbx_seq_one_letter_code
_entity_poly.pdbx_strand_id
1 'polypeptide(L)'
;AALRKRGWVERKHTVKGDIPDHKEEGNDAERIANSNDIHDIMSRLVRNEETTFYWTIKKDAVDYYNLHIDQMLNHYARTGSFTTKIGLCLHMRNLPWYVSANPNAFFPRCYGICMDDEKLDFIDDFRKTAASSIIKWVVNLRTSGDTCNRLSKENADKEDETSTKDSDDKKAKELPERLVEMACKVCETYLAQSEHSDIDSEAETTPVLSDREWNQLIEQYYSLVHEGAVICNAENYFTQCQNILRRIISVNPQRDIDGLHNIWIIKPGAKSRGRGRNIITLW
;
A
#
# COMPACT_ATOMS: atom_id res chain seq x y z
N ALA A 1 -23.48 30.35 -1.24
CA ALA A 1 -24.05 31.40 -0.36
C ALA A 1 -23.01 32.41 0.16
N ALA A 2 -21.89 31.98 0.76
CA ALA A 2 -20.89 32.89 1.34
C ALA A 2 -20.20 33.82 0.32
N LEU A 3 -19.78 33.29 -0.84
CA LEU A 3 -19.17 34.09 -1.91
C LEU A 3 -20.14 35.15 -2.45
N ARG A 4 -21.40 34.78 -2.70
CA ARG A 4 -22.45 35.74 -3.12
C ARG A 4 -22.66 36.86 -2.10
N LYS A 5 -22.66 36.56 -0.80
CA LYS A 5 -22.73 37.58 0.27
C LYS A 5 -21.53 38.55 0.27
N ARG A 6 -20.39 38.13 -0.28
CA ARG A 6 -19.18 38.96 -0.45
C ARG A 6 -19.11 39.63 -1.82
N GLY A 7 -20.21 39.64 -2.57
CA GLY A 7 -20.30 40.30 -3.89
C GLY A 7 -19.82 39.47 -5.07
N TRP A 8 -19.47 38.19 -4.88
CA TRP A 8 -19.08 37.34 -6.02
C TRP A 8 -20.29 36.95 -6.85
N VAL A 9 -20.15 37.14 -8.17
CA VAL A 9 -21.14 36.72 -9.17
C VAL A 9 -20.67 35.41 -9.82
N GLU A 10 -21.57 34.44 -9.88
CA GLU A 10 -21.29 33.15 -10.51
C GLU A 10 -21.64 33.22 -12.00
N ARG A 11 -20.67 32.87 -12.84
CA ARG A 11 -20.88 32.67 -14.28
C ARG A 11 -21.17 31.20 -14.54
N LYS A 12 -22.41 30.87 -14.89
CA LYS A 12 -22.80 29.51 -15.26
C LYS A 12 -22.11 29.13 -16.57
N HIS A 13 -21.27 28.10 -16.53
CA HIS A 13 -20.70 27.50 -17.73
C HIS A 13 -21.76 26.62 -18.39
N THR A 14 -22.21 26.99 -19.59
CA THR A 14 -22.97 26.08 -20.45
C THR A 14 -21.99 25.06 -21.03
N VAL A 15 -22.00 23.84 -20.47
CA VAL A 15 -21.25 22.72 -21.05
C VAL A 15 -21.88 22.40 -22.41
N LYS A 16 -21.07 22.34 -23.48
CA LYS A 16 -21.52 22.04 -24.86
C LYS A 16 -22.27 20.70 -25.05
N GLY A 17 -22.52 19.93 -23.99
CA GLY A 17 -23.25 18.66 -24.01
C GLY A 17 -24.74 18.75 -23.62
N ASP A 18 -25.21 19.89 -23.11
CA ASP A 18 -26.60 20.07 -22.66
C ASP A 18 -27.44 20.95 -23.61
N ILE A 19 -27.09 21.00 -24.89
CA ILE A 19 -27.91 21.67 -25.91
C ILE A 19 -28.82 20.61 -26.54
N PRO A 20 -30.15 20.60 -26.26
CA PRO A 20 -31.07 19.90 -27.15
C PRO A 20 -30.93 20.56 -28.53
N ASP A 21 -30.70 19.74 -29.53
CA ASP A 21 -30.50 20.11 -30.92
C ASP A 21 -31.80 20.68 -31.51
N HIS A 22 -32.17 21.88 -31.10
CA HIS A 22 -33.24 22.65 -31.71
C HIS A 22 -32.74 24.07 -31.96
N LYS A 23 -32.43 24.30 -33.23
CA LYS A 23 -32.41 25.62 -33.85
C LYS A 23 -33.80 26.24 -33.68
N GLU A 24 -33.99 27.02 -32.62
CA GLU A 24 -35.07 27.99 -32.56
C GLU A 24 -34.45 29.39 -32.52
N GLU A 25 -34.55 30.06 -33.67
CA GLU A 25 -34.51 31.53 -33.77
C GLU A 25 -35.73 32.06 -33.01
N GLY A 26 -35.66 32.02 -31.68
CA GLY A 26 -36.70 32.45 -30.76
C GLY A 26 -36.21 33.63 -29.93
N ASN A 27 -36.94 34.73 -30.04
CA ASN A 27 -36.73 36.03 -29.42
C ASN A 27 -36.13 35.92 -28.00
N ASP A 28 -34.95 36.52 -27.78
CA ASP A 28 -34.23 36.53 -26.48
C ASP A 28 -35.13 36.98 -25.31
N ALA A 29 -36.21 37.72 -25.62
CA ALA A 29 -37.23 38.19 -24.69
C ALA A 29 -38.10 37.08 -24.06
N GLU A 30 -38.39 35.97 -24.73
CA GLU A 30 -39.28 34.92 -24.19
C GLU A 30 -38.56 34.00 -23.20
N ARG A 31 -37.23 33.85 -23.32
CA ARG A 31 -36.39 33.19 -22.31
C ARG A 31 -36.18 34.02 -21.04
N ILE A 32 -36.63 35.27 -21.01
CA ILE A 32 -36.56 36.16 -19.83
C ILE A 32 -37.65 35.81 -18.82
N ALA A 33 -38.82 35.36 -19.27
CA ALA A 33 -39.98 35.14 -18.40
C ALA A 33 -39.91 33.84 -17.58
N ASN A 34 -39.17 32.83 -18.05
CA ASN A 34 -39.12 31.50 -17.43
C ASN A 34 -37.87 31.21 -16.58
N SER A 35 -37.02 32.22 -16.36
CA SER A 35 -35.80 32.11 -15.54
C SER A 35 -35.87 33.18 -14.44
N ASN A 36 -36.80 32.98 -13.51
CA ASN A 36 -37.05 33.89 -12.37
C ASN A 36 -35.96 33.85 -11.29
N ASP A 37 -34.79 33.25 -11.56
CA ASP A 37 -33.66 33.28 -10.64
C ASP A 37 -32.79 34.50 -10.98
N ILE A 38 -32.73 35.47 -10.06
CA ILE A 38 -31.85 36.65 -10.15
C ILE A 38 -30.40 36.27 -10.50
N HIS A 39 -29.95 35.07 -10.12
CA HIS A 39 -28.63 34.57 -10.44
C HIS A 39 -28.42 34.21 -11.92
N ASP A 40 -29.47 33.82 -12.64
CA ASP A 40 -29.38 33.60 -14.09
C ASP A 40 -29.17 34.92 -14.83
N ILE A 41 -29.89 35.97 -14.41
CA ILE A 41 -29.72 37.32 -14.96
C ILE A 41 -28.29 37.81 -14.68
N MET A 42 -27.81 37.70 -13.44
CA MET A 42 -26.44 38.09 -13.09
C MET A 42 -25.40 37.33 -13.91
N SER A 43 -25.59 36.02 -14.11
CA SER A 43 -24.69 35.20 -14.93
C SER A 43 -24.65 35.66 -16.39
N ARG A 44 -25.77 36.13 -16.96
CA ARG A 44 -25.82 36.65 -18.33
C ARG A 44 -25.13 38.02 -18.45
N LEU A 45 -25.22 38.86 -17.41
CA LEU A 45 -24.56 40.17 -17.38
C LEU A 45 -23.03 40.06 -17.41
N VAL A 46 -22.47 39.06 -16.72
CA VAL A 46 -21.01 38.84 -16.66
C VAL A 46 -20.48 37.87 -17.72
N ARG A 47 -21.25 37.59 -18.79
CA ARG A 47 -20.88 36.58 -19.80
C ARG A 47 -19.60 36.92 -20.57
N ASN A 48 -19.30 38.20 -20.73
CA ASN A 48 -18.14 38.72 -21.46
C ASN A 48 -17.00 39.13 -20.53
N GLU A 49 -17.18 38.98 -19.22
CA GLU A 49 -16.15 39.30 -18.23
C GLU A 49 -15.24 38.09 -18.03
N GLU A 50 -13.96 38.35 -17.79
CA GLU A 50 -13.01 37.30 -17.43
C GLU A 50 -13.29 36.77 -16.02
N THR A 51 -13.23 35.45 -15.86
CA THR A 51 -13.42 34.83 -14.55
C THR A 51 -12.15 35.02 -13.72
N THR A 52 -12.27 35.66 -12.56
CA THR A 52 -11.15 35.86 -11.62
C THR A 52 -10.89 34.66 -10.73
N PHE A 53 -11.89 33.79 -10.51
CA PHE A 53 -11.78 32.60 -9.68
C PHE A 53 -12.49 31.39 -10.27
N TYR A 54 -11.72 30.36 -10.58
CA TYR A 54 -12.19 29.07 -11.06
C TYR A 54 -12.27 28.08 -9.91
N TRP A 55 -13.48 27.57 -9.65
CA TRP A 55 -13.71 26.47 -8.73
C TRP A 55 -14.30 25.29 -9.49
N THR A 56 -13.49 24.27 -9.75
CA THR A 56 -13.91 23.10 -10.53
C THR A 56 -13.74 21.80 -9.76
N ILE A 57 -14.46 20.76 -10.20
CA ILE A 57 -14.35 19.41 -9.62
C ILE A 57 -13.10 18.70 -10.17
N LYS A 58 -12.83 18.85 -11.48
CA LYS A 58 -11.69 18.21 -12.14
C LYS A 58 -10.68 19.26 -12.60
N LYS A 59 -9.39 18.91 -12.50
CA LYS A 59 -8.28 19.78 -12.91
C LYS A 59 -8.28 20.11 -14.41
N ASP A 60 -8.81 19.22 -15.25
CA ASP A 60 -8.84 19.34 -16.71
C ASP A 60 -10.05 20.11 -17.23
N ALA A 61 -10.90 20.61 -16.34
CA ALA A 61 -12.02 21.48 -16.70
C ALA A 61 -11.58 22.89 -17.14
N VAL A 62 -10.37 23.32 -16.75
CA VAL A 62 -9.77 24.61 -17.10
C VAL A 62 -8.36 24.37 -17.60
N ASP A 63 -8.01 24.97 -18.73
CA ASP A 63 -6.64 24.97 -19.21
C ASP A 63 -5.81 25.99 -18.43
N TYR A 64 -5.06 25.51 -17.44
CA TYR A 64 -4.26 26.36 -16.56
C TYR A 64 -3.06 27.01 -17.25
N TYR A 65 -2.67 26.58 -18.46
CA TYR A 65 -1.59 27.23 -19.22
C TYR A 65 -1.99 28.59 -19.78
N ASN A 66 -3.29 28.85 -19.90
CA ASN A 66 -3.84 30.09 -20.43
C ASN A 66 -4.38 31.03 -19.34
N LEU A 67 -4.17 30.70 -18.06
CA LEU A 67 -4.60 31.56 -16.96
C LEU A 67 -3.67 32.77 -16.82
N HIS A 68 -4.26 33.93 -16.59
CA HIS A 68 -3.53 35.14 -16.22
C HIS A 68 -3.10 35.09 -14.75
N ILE A 69 -2.10 35.88 -14.37
CA ILE A 69 -1.46 35.84 -13.03
C ILE A 69 -2.41 36.19 -11.87
N ASP A 70 -3.46 36.94 -12.15
CA ASP A 70 -4.50 37.36 -11.19
C ASP A 70 -5.69 36.40 -11.15
N GLN A 71 -5.73 35.39 -12.02
CA GLN A 71 -6.76 34.37 -12.01
C GLN A 71 -6.40 33.24 -11.04
N MET A 72 -7.33 32.96 -10.13
CA MET A 72 -7.18 31.93 -9.11
C MET A 72 -7.87 30.63 -9.53
N LEU A 73 -7.24 29.49 -9.27
CA LEU A 73 -7.78 28.14 -9.53
C LEU A 73 -7.62 27.26 -8.29
N ASN A 74 -8.63 26.45 -7.97
CA ASN A 74 -8.61 25.54 -6.82
C ASN A 74 -7.81 24.23 -7.04
N HIS A 75 -7.00 24.15 -8.10
CA HIS A 75 -6.21 22.97 -8.46
C HIS A 75 -4.76 23.37 -8.72
N TYR A 76 -3.82 22.56 -8.24
CA TYR A 76 -2.42 22.64 -8.64
C TYR A 76 -2.15 21.75 -9.87
N ALA A 77 -1.20 22.16 -10.73
CA ALA A 77 -0.91 21.47 -11.99
C ALA A 77 -0.38 20.03 -11.81
N ARG A 78 0.51 19.82 -10.82
CA ARG A 78 1.29 18.58 -10.64
C ARG A 78 1.07 17.94 -9.27
N THR A 79 -0.03 17.20 -9.10
CA THR A 79 -0.33 16.49 -7.85
C THR A 79 0.05 15.01 -7.86
N GLY A 80 0.37 14.45 -9.03
CA GLY A 80 0.57 13.01 -9.22
C GLY A 80 1.72 12.41 -8.41
N SER A 81 2.65 13.25 -7.94
CA SER A 81 3.75 12.92 -7.05
C SER A 81 3.29 12.32 -5.73
N PHE A 82 2.21 12.78 -5.13
CA PHE A 82 1.73 12.30 -3.82
C PHE A 82 0.28 11.79 -3.85
N THR A 83 -0.47 12.08 -4.91
CA THR A 83 -1.86 11.59 -5.08
C THR A 83 -1.94 10.25 -5.83
N THR A 84 -0.80 9.64 -6.17
CA THR A 84 -0.76 8.30 -6.76
C THR A 84 0.03 7.36 -5.87
N LYS A 85 -0.24 6.05 -5.95
CA LYS A 85 0.47 5.04 -5.16
C LYS A 85 1.95 5.00 -5.48
N ILE A 86 2.29 4.94 -6.77
CA ILE A 86 3.69 4.91 -7.22
C ILE A 86 4.40 6.22 -6.90
N GLY A 87 3.72 7.37 -7.08
CA GLY A 87 4.28 8.65 -6.71
C GLY A 87 4.61 8.69 -5.21
N LEU A 88 3.64 8.31 -4.37
CA LEU A 88 3.80 8.31 -2.92
C LEU A 88 4.87 7.31 -2.45
N CYS A 89 4.92 6.11 -3.03
CA CYS A 89 5.98 5.12 -2.83
C CYS A 89 7.37 5.73 -3.04
N LEU A 90 7.60 6.34 -4.21
CA LEU A 90 8.88 6.97 -4.56
C LEU A 90 9.19 8.18 -3.68
N HIS A 91 8.18 8.95 -3.26
CA HIS A 91 8.38 10.08 -2.34
C HIS A 91 8.82 9.61 -0.96
N MET A 92 8.23 8.54 -0.43
CA MET A 92 8.62 7.99 0.87
C MET A 92 10.04 7.41 0.83
N ARG A 93 10.44 6.79 -0.29
CA ARG A 93 11.81 6.29 -0.49
C ARG A 93 12.85 7.43 -0.48
N ASN A 94 12.51 8.58 -1.04
CA ASN A 94 13.41 9.75 -1.08
C ASN A 94 13.28 10.67 0.14
N LEU A 95 12.34 10.42 1.07
CA LEU A 95 12.11 11.26 2.25
C LEU A 95 13.38 11.54 3.07
N PRO A 96 14.29 10.56 3.29
CA PRO A 96 15.52 10.79 4.07
C PRO A 96 16.43 11.88 3.49
N TRP A 97 16.30 12.24 2.20
CA TRP A 97 17.07 13.34 1.60
C TRP A 97 16.56 14.73 2.02
N TYR A 98 15.32 14.82 2.52
CA TYR A 98 14.69 16.08 2.88
C TYR A 98 14.54 16.25 4.39
N VAL A 99 14.29 15.16 5.12
CA VAL A 99 14.04 15.17 6.56
C VAL A 99 14.64 13.91 7.18
N SER A 100 15.16 14.02 8.40
CA SER A 100 15.72 12.90 9.18
C SER A 100 14.67 11.91 9.72
N ALA A 101 13.42 11.99 9.26
CA ALA A 101 12.35 11.11 9.70
C ALA A 101 12.42 9.77 8.95
N ASN A 102 12.31 8.66 9.68
CA ASN A 102 12.24 7.34 9.07
C ASN A 102 10.85 7.12 8.43
N PRO A 103 10.73 6.96 7.10
CA PRO A 103 9.43 6.74 6.44
C PRO A 103 8.74 5.47 6.95
N ASN A 104 9.51 4.42 7.28
CA ASN A 104 8.95 3.15 7.72
C ASN A 104 8.26 3.23 9.08
N ALA A 105 8.47 4.31 9.86
CA ALA A 105 7.83 4.51 11.16
C ALA A 105 6.36 4.93 11.06
N PHE A 106 5.91 5.48 9.93
CA PHE A 106 4.54 5.99 9.77
C PHE A 106 3.88 5.61 8.45
N PHE A 107 4.62 4.98 7.54
CA PHE A 107 4.14 4.59 6.22
C PHE A 107 4.54 3.14 5.94
N PRO A 108 3.59 2.21 5.69
CA PRO A 108 3.89 0.83 5.35
C PRO A 108 4.84 0.76 4.15
N ARG A 109 5.87 -0.07 4.25
CA ARG A 109 6.89 -0.18 3.20
C ARG A 109 6.23 -0.63 1.91
N CYS A 110 6.67 -0.08 0.79
CA CYS A 110 6.11 -0.45 -0.50
C CYS A 110 7.15 -0.36 -1.62
N TYR A 111 6.90 -1.12 -2.68
CA TYR A 111 7.83 -1.31 -3.79
C TYR A 111 7.13 -1.12 -5.13
N GLY A 112 7.77 -0.45 -6.07
CA GLY A 112 7.36 -0.39 -7.47
C GLY A 112 7.93 -1.58 -8.24
N ILE A 113 7.16 -2.67 -8.31
CA ILE A 113 7.56 -3.97 -8.90
C ILE A 113 7.95 -3.87 -10.40
N CYS A 114 7.64 -2.75 -11.04
CA CYS A 114 7.95 -2.51 -12.44
C CYS A 114 9.34 -1.89 -12.66
N MET A 115 10.04 -1.60 -11.56
CA MET A 115 11.46 -1.27 -11.54
C MET A 115 12.22 -2.51 -11.06
N ASP A 116 13.21 -2.95 -11.82
CA ASP A 116 13.88 -4.25 -11.57
C ASP A 116 14.65 -4.25 -10.23
N ASP A 117 15.24 -3.12 -9.86
CA ASP A 117 15.88 -2.88 -8.56
C ASP A 117 14.88 -3.01 -7.41
N GLU A 118 13.76 -2.27 -7.45
CA GLU A 118 12.75 -2.33 -6.38
C GLU A 118 12.06 -3.70 -6.31
N LYS A 119 11.98 -4.42 -7.43
CA LYS A 119 11.49 -5.80 -7.45
C LYS A 119 12.42 -6.75 -6.71
N LEU A 120 13.74 -6.60 -6.87
CA LEU A 120 14.71 -7.40 -6.13
C LEU A 120 14.67 -7.08 -4.63
N ASP A 121 14.58 -5.80 -4.27
CA ASP A 121 14.40 -5.38 -2.87
C ASP A 121 13.14 -5.99 -2.25
N PHE A 122 12.03 -6.03 -3.00
CA PHE A 122 10.82 -6.69 -2.55
C PHE A 122 11.02 -8.20 -2.32
N ILE A 123 11.69 -8.90 -3.25
CA ILE A 123 11.93 -10.35 -3.11
C ILE A 123 12.77 -10.65 -1.87
N ASP A 124 13.79 -9.84 -1.62
CA ASP A 124 14.64 -9.95 -0.45
C ASP A 124 13.86 -9.66 0.86
N ASP A 125 13.05 -8.60 0.88
CA ASP A 125 12.21 -8.27 2.02
C ASP A 125 11.13 -9.33 2.29
N PHE A 126 10.49 -9.87 1.24
CA PHE A 126 9.56 -10.99 1.36
C PHE A 126 10.23 -12.20 2.03
N ARG A 127 11.45 -12.54 1.60
CA ARG A 127 12.26 -13.64 2.14
C ARG A 127 12.65 -13.40 3.60
N LYS A 128 13.11 -12.19 3.94
CA LYS A 128 13.46 -11.78 5.32
C LYS A 128 12.23 -11.75 6.23
N THR A 129 11.09 -11.31 5.72
CA THR A 129 9.81 -11.29 6.45
C THR A 129 9.34 -12.72 6.77
N ALA A 130 9.45 -13.67 5.81
CA ALA A 130 9.15 -15.07 6.05
C ALA A 130 10.05 -15.70 7.13
N ALA A 131 11.36 -15.42 7.10
CA ALA A 131 12.30 -15.85 8.13
C ALA A 131 11.93 -15.27 9.52
N SER A 132 11.64 -13.97 9.59
CA SER A 132 11.17 -13.31 10.81
C SER A 132 9.88 -13.94 11.34
N SER A 133 8.93 -14.30 10.48
CA SER A 133 7.70 -15.01 10.87
C SER A 133 7.95 -16.37 11.50
N ILE A 134 8.92 -17.16 11.00
CA ILE A 134 9.31 -18.44 11.61
C ILE A 134 9.80 -18.21 13.05
N ILE A 135 10.69 -17.24 13.26
CA ILE A 135 11.20 -16.90 14.59
C ILE A 135 10.08 -16.39 15.51
N LYS A 136 9.16 -15.57 15.00
CA LYS A 136 7.96 -15.13 15.74
C LYS A 136 7.07 -16.31 16.12
N TRP A 137 6.89 -17.29 15.23
CA TRP A 137 6.12 -18.50 15.50
C TRP A 137 6.72 -19.27 16.69
N VAL A 138 8.04 -19.47 16.71
CA VAL A 138 8.73 -20.14 17.83
C VAL A 138 8.50 -19.42 19.17
N VAL A 139 8.63 -18.09 19.20
CA VAL A 139 8.41 -17.30 20.43
C VAL A 139 6.93 -17.31 20.87
N ASN A 140 6.01 -17.38 19.91
CA ASN A 140 4.58 -17.44 20.20
C ASN A 140 4.13 -18.80 20.78
N LEU A 141 4.87 -19.89 20.57
CA LEU A 141 4.58 -21.20 21.20
C LEU A 141 4.46 -21.08 22.73
N ARG A 142 5.49 -20.48 23.37
CA ARG A 142 5.55 -20.28 24.82
C ARG A 142 4.57 -19.26 25.35
N THR A 143 4.44 -18.14 24.62
CA THR A 143 3.53 -17.05 25.02
C THR A 143 2.08 -17.50 25.00
N SER A 144 1.76 -18.48 24.14
CA SER A 144 0.40 -18.91 23.90
C SER A 144 -0.02 -20.13 24.71
N GLY A 145 0.87 -20.76 25.48
CA GLY A 145 0.67 -21.72 26.60
C GLY A 145 -0.29 -22.91 26.47
N ASP A 146 -1.16 -22.92 25.45
CA ASP A 146 -2.43 -23.65 25.34
C ASP A 146 -2.99 -23.61 23.89
N THR A 147 -2.23 -23.13 22.91
CA THR A 147 -2.74 -22.76 21.55
C THR A 147 -2.57 -23.85 20.49
N CYS A 148 -2.23 -25.08 20.87
CA CYS A 148 -2.51 -26.22 19.99
C CYS A 148 -4.02 -26.33 19.68
N ASN A 149 -4.90 -25.79 20.55
CA ASN A 149 -6.36 -25.79 20.40
C ASN A 149 -6.98 -24.54 19.75
N ARG A 150 -6.21 -23.47 19.47
CA ARG A 150 -6.77 -22.19 18.96
C ARG A 150 -6.59 -22.03 17.45
N LEU A 151 -5.48 -22.51 16.87
CA LEU A 151 -5.24 -22.51 15.42
C LEU A 151 -6.18 -23.47 14.66
N SER A 152 -6.74 -24.48 15.34
CA SER A 152 -7.77 -25.36 14.83
C SER A 152 -9.18 -24.76 14.86
N LYS A 153 -9.44 -23.73 15.68
CA LYS A 153 -10.77 -23.10 15.80
C LYS A 153 -11.00 -21.95 14.82
N GLU A 154 -10.00 -21.11 14.55
CA GLU A 154 -10.17 -20.02 13.56
C GLU A 154 -10.34 -20.52 12.12
N ASN A 155 -9.87 -21.74 11.83
CA ASN A 155 -10.09 -22.41 10.54
C ASN A 155 -11.40 -23.22 10.47
N ALA A 156 -12.08 -23.46 11.60
CA ALA A 156 -13.35 -24.19 11.64
C ALA A 156 -14.57 -23.27 11.42
N ASP A 157 -14.47 -21.98 11.78
CA ASP A 157 -15.60 -21.04 11.72
C ASP A 157 -15.87 -20.46 10.31
N LYS A 158 -15.36 -21.09 9.23
CA LYS A 158 -15.60 -20.68 7.84
C LYS A 158 -16.16 -21.76 6.90
N GLU A 159 -16.56 -22.92 7.42
CA GLU A 159 -17.15 -24.00 6.61
C GLU A 159 -18.59 -24.34 7.05
N ASP A 160 -19.55 -23.53 6.59
CA ASP A 160 -20.96 -23.92 6.34
C ASP A 160 -21.10 -23.97 4.80
N GLU A 161 -21.68 -24.93 4.10
CA GLU A 161 -22.38 -26.19 4.37
C GLU A 161 -22.11 -27.07 3.14
N THR A 162 -21.59 -28.29 3.31
CA THR A 162 -22.07 -29.51 2.63
C THR A 162 -21.25 -30.73 3.08
N SER A 163 -21.97 -31.69 3.63
CA SER A 163 -21.52 -32.97 4.16
C SER A 163 -20.76 -33.85 3.16
N THR A 164 -19.64 -34.45 3.58
CA THR A 164 -19.52 -35.91 3.76
C THR A 164 -18.25 -36.27 4.53
N LYS A 165 -18.40 -37.26 5.42
CA LYS A 165 -17.39 -37.83 6.31
C LYS A 165 -16.24 -38.46 5.53
N ASP A 166 -15.01 -38.16 5.92
CA ASP A 166 -13.94 -39.14 6.11
C ASP A 166 -12.97 -38.61 7.17
N SER A 167 -12.99 -39.25 8.33
CA SER A 167 -12.09 -39.00 9.44
C SER A 167 -10.77 -39.71 9.18
N ASP A 168 -9.85 -39.01 8.51
CA ASP A 168 -8.43 -39.33 8.54
C ASP A 168 -7.78 -38.40 9.58
N ASP A 169 -7.20 -38.97 10.64
CA ASP A 169 -6.28 -38.27 11.54
C ASP A 169 -5.10 -37.75 10.71
N LYS A 170 -5.24 -36.56 10.12
CA LYS A 170 -4.17 -35.85 9.42
C LYS A 170 -3.12 -35.46 10.46
N LYS A 171 -2.19 -36.36 10.71
CA LYS A 171 -0.99 -36.10 11.50
C LYS A 171 -0.30 -34.86 10.90
N ALA A 172 -0.18 -33.81 11.70
CA ALA A 172 0.44 -32.56 11.26
C ALA A 172 1.82 -32.84 10.66
N LYS A 173 2.11 -32.25 9.50
CA LYS A 173 3.42 -32.37 8.84
C LYS A 173 4.50 -31.88 9.80
N GLU A 174 5.52 -32.70 10.03
CA GLU A 174 6.66 -32.34 10.87
C GLU A 174 7.77 -31.75 10.00
N LEU A 175 8.30 -30.59 10.41
CA LEU A 175 9.34 -29.85 9.73
C LEU A 175 10.67 -29.94 10.51
N PRO A 176 11.82 -29.91 9.81
CA PRO A 176 13.12 -30.06 10.45
C PRO A 176 13.50 -28.82 11.28
N GLU A 177 14.20 -29.03 12.40
CA GLU A 177 14.75 -27.96 13.28
C GLU A 177 15.68 -27.00 12.51
N ARG A 178 16.36 -27.50 11.47
CA ARG A 178 17.18 -26.69 10.54
C ARG A 178 16.42 -25.48 9.99
N LEU A 179 15.10 -25.53 9.86
CA LEU A 179 14.29 -24.39 9.42
C LEU A 179 14.45 -23.18 10.36
N VAL A 180 14.46 -23.42 11.66
CA VAL A 180 14.65 -22.37 12.68
C VAL A 180 16.07 -21.82 12.60
N GLU A 181 17.07 -22.70 12.43
CA GLU A 181 18.48 -22.29 12.28
C GLU A 181 18.69 -21.41 11.05
N MET A 182 18.08 -21.77 9.91
CA MET A 182 18.12 -20.96 8.69
C MET A 182 17.45 -19.60 8.88
N ALA A 183 16.29 -19.57 9.54
CA ALA A 183 15.58 -18.33 9.84
C ALA A 183 16.42 -17.42 10.78
N CYS A 184 16.98 -17.98 11.85
CA CYS A 184 17.88 -17.28 12.77
C CYS A 184 19.08 -16.69 12.03
N LYS A 185 19.76 -17.49 11.18
CA LYS A 185 20.88 -17.03 10.36
C LYS A 185 20.50 -15.84 9.49
N VAL A 186 19.37 -15.91 8.78
CA VAL A 186 18.86 -14.81 7.94
C VAL A 186 18.64 -13.54 8.76
N CYS A 187 17.97 -13.65 9.90
CA CYS A 187 17.66 -12.50 10.75
C CYS A 187 18.91 -11.90 11.42
N GLU A 188 19.88 -12.73 11.81
CA GLU A 188 21.16 -12.27 12.36
C GLU A 188 21.98 -11.54 11.29
N THR A 189 22.04 -12.06 10.06
CA THR A 189 22.67 -11.36 8.93
C THR A 189 21.99 -10.03 8.64
N TYR A 190 20.65 -9.97 8.66
CA TYR A 190 19.90 -8.73 8.48
C TYR A 190 20.23 -7.68 9.57
N LEU A 191 20.35 -8.11 10.83
CA LEU A 191 20.74 -7.23 11.93
C LEU A 191 22.18 -6.71 11.75
N ALA A 192 23.11 -7.58 11.36
CA ALA A 192 24.50 -7.19 11.11
C ALA A 192 24.62 -6.13 10.00
N GLN A 193 23.87 -6.30 8.90
CA GLN A 193 23.78 -5.33 7.80
C GLN A 193 23.18 -3.99 8.27
N SER A 194 22.12 -4.04 9.08
CA SER A 194 21.47 -2.83 9.60
C SER A 194 22.37 -2.05 10.57
N GLU A 195 23.18 -2.76 11.34
CA GLU A 195 24.18 -2.23 12.27
C GLU A 195 25.52 -1.90 11.57
N HIS A 196 25.62 -2.05 10.25
CA HIS A 196 26.83 -1.82 9.45
C HIS A 196 28.06 -2.60 9.94
N SER A 197 27.84 -3.74 10.60
CA SER A 197 28.88 -4.58 11.18
C SER A 197 29.55 -5.50 10.15
N ASP A 198 29.07 -5.50 8.92
CA ASP A 198 29.51 -6.29 7.78
C ASP A 198 30.54 -5.60 6.89
N ILE A 199 30.77 -4.28 7.07
CA ILE A 199 31.68 -3.46 6.24
C ILE A 199 33.11 -4.04 6.17
N ASP A 200 33.62 -4.57 7.27
CA ASP A 200 35.01 -5.08 7.35
C ASP A 200 35.12 -6.58 7.01
N SER A 201 34.02 -7.22 6.60
CA SER A 201 34.00 -8.66 6.31
C SER A 201 34.19 -8.90 4.82
N GLU A 202 35.10 -9.80 4.42
CA GLU A 202 35.22 -10.33 3.04
C GLU A 202 33.95 -11.07 2.54
N ALA A 203 32.90 -11.11 3.38
CA ALA A 203 31.62 -11.75 3.19
C ALA A 203 30.66 -11.02 2.23
N GLU A 204 30.98 -9.82 1.74
CA GLU A 204 30.09 -9.06 0.83
C GLU A 204 29.63 -9.85 -0.42
N THR A 205 30.39 -10.87 -0.83
CA THR A 205 30.07 -11.68 -2.02
C THR A 205 29.34 -12.99 -1.73
N THR A 206 29.24 -13.43 -0.47
CA THR A 206 28.62 -14.73 -0.15
C THR A 206 27.17 -14.53 0.27
N PRO A 207 26.18 -15.05 -0.48
CA PRO A 207 24.79 -14.93 -0.10
C PRO A 207 24.51 -15.70 1.21
N VAL A 208 23.66 -15.14 2.08
CA VAL A 208 23.31 -15.76 3.37
C VAL A 208 22.79 -17.19 3.23
N LEU A 209 22.02 -17.43 2.15
CA LEU A 209 21.48 -18.72 1.73
C LEU A 209 21.56 -18.80 0.21
N SER A 210 21.75 -20.01 -0.31
CA SER A 210 21.61 -20.29 -1.74
C SER A 210 20.15 -20.18 -2.20
N ASP A 211 19.89 -20.01 -3.50
CA ASP A 211 18.50 -19.97 -4.01
C ASP A 211 17.71 -21.25 -3.71
N ARG A 212 18.38 -22.41 -3.67
CA ARG A 212 17.77 -23.67 -3.28
C ARG A 212 17.32 -23.65 -1.82
N GLU A 213 18.16 -23.13 -0.93
CA GLU A 213 17.83 -23.00 0.49
C GLU A 213 16.72 -21.96 0.71
N TRP A 214 16.72 -20.86 -0.04
CA TRP A 214 15.61 -19.91 -0.01
C TRP A 214 14.29 -20.54 -0.41
N ASN A 215 14.26 -21.30 -1.51
CA ASN A 215 13.03 -21.97 -1.94
C ASN A 215 12.54 -22.98 -0.89
N GLN A 216 13.46 -23.72 -0.26
CA GLN A 216 13.14 -24.63 0.85
C GLN A 216 12.58 -23.88 2.06
N LEU A 217 13.19 -22.77 2.46
CA LEU A 217 12.73 -21.95 3.57
C LEU A 217 11.30 -21.44 3.33
N ILE A 218 11.02 -20.93 2.13
CA ILE A 218 9.70 -20.38 1.77
C ILE A 218 8.65 -21.50 1.72
N GLU A 219 8.94 -22.64 1.11
CA GLU A 219 8.02 -23.78 1.07
C GLU A 219 7.67 -24.25 2.49
N GLN A 220 8.67 -24.40 3.36
CA GLN A 220 8.45 -24.83 4.73
C GLN A 220 7.78 -23.76 5.59
N TYR A 221 8.06 -22.48 5.36
CA TYR A 221 7.33 -21.35 5.95
C TYR A 221 5.83 -21.45 5.64
N TYR A 222 5.46 -21.74 4.38
CA TYR A 222 4.06 -21.89 4.00
C TYR A 222 3.40 -23.05 4.74
N SER A 223 4.06 -24.21 4.79
CA SER A 223 3.56 -25.35 5.56
C SER A 223 3.40 -25.03 7.06
N LEU A 224 4.35 -24.30 7.65
CA LEU A 224 4.34 -23.94 9.07
C LEU A 224 3.21 -22.96 9.42
N VAL A 225 3.12 -21.86 8.67
CA VAL A 225 2.24 -20.73 9.02
C VAL A 225 0.83 -20.90 8.47
N HIS A 226 0.67 -21.52 7.30
CA HIS A 226 -0.62 -21.61 6.61
C HIS A 226 -1.25 -23.02 6.66
N GLU A 227 -0.46 -24.08 6.76
CA GLU A 227 -0.95 -25.47 6.70
C GLU A 227 -0.93 -26.19 8.06
N GLY A 228 -0.50 -25.51 9.14
CA GLY A 228 -0.48 -26.07 10.49
C GLY A 228 0.61 -27.13 10.72
N ALA A 229 1.69 -27.12 9.93
CA ALA A 229 2.85 -27.95 10.21
C ALA A 229 3.52 -27.55 11.54
N VAL A 230 4.32 -28.45 12.12
CA VAL A 230 4.98 -28.25 13.41
C VAL A 230 6.47 -28.55 13.33
N ILE A 231 7.24 -27.89 14.18
CA ILE A 231 8.68 -28.16 14.35
C ILE A 231 8.85 -28.74 15.76
N CYS A 232 9.25 -30.01 15.85
CA CYS A 232 9.59 -30.62 17.12
C CYS A 232 10.77 -29.91 17.76
N ASN A 233 10.79 -29.81 19.09
CA ASN A 233 11.85 -29.16 19.87
C ASN A 233 12.10 -27.67 19.55
N ALA A 234 11.20 -26.99 18.85
CA ALA A 234 11.30 -25.54 18.59
C ALA A 234 11.48 -24.72 19.88
N GLU A 235 10.94 -25.22 20.98
CA GLU A 235 11.15 -24.76 22.36
C GLU A 235 12.62 -24.49 22.73
N ASN A 236 13.55 -25.30 22.22
CA ASN A 236 14.99 -25.17 22.49
C ASN A 236 15.58 -23.88 21.91
N TYR A 237 14.97 -23.33 20.85
CA TYR A 237 15.42 -22.11 20.18
C TYR A 237 14.77 -20.84 20.76
N PHE A 238 13.84 -20.96 21.71
CA PHE A 238 13.05 -19.83 22.24
C PHE A 238 13.92 -18.62 22.65
N THR A 239 14.96 -18.85 23.45
CA THR A 239 15.83 -17.77 23.95
C THR A 239 16.56 -17.05 22.81
N GLN A 240 17.10 -17.80 21.85
CA GLN A 240 17.77 -17.23 20.68
C GLN A 240 16.78 -16.41 19.85
N CYS A 241 15.64 -17.01 19.50
CA CYS A 241 14.60 -16.37 18.71
C CYS A 241 14.08 -15.09 19.37
N GLN A 242 13.84 -15.12 20.68
CA GLN A 242 13.37 -13.96 21.43
C GLN A 242 14.40 -12.83 21.44
N ASN A 243 15.69 -13.14 21.58
CA ASN A 243 16.75 -12.14 21.55
C ASN A 243 16.90 -11.49 20.17
N ILE A 244 16.83 -12.27 19.10
CA ILE A 244 16.84 -11.75 17.72
C ILE A 244 15.64 -10.81 17.50
N LEU A 245 14.42 -11.23 17.86
CA LEU A 245 13.23 -10.39 17.68
C LEU A 245 13.30 -9.08 18.47
N ARG A 246 13.86 -9.08 19.69
CA ARG A 246 14.06 -7.85 20.47
C ARG A 246 14.97 -6.86 19.75
N ARG A 247 16.03 -7.34 19.09
CA ARG A 247 16.93 -6.50 18.29
C ARG A 247 16.28 -6.02 16.99
N ILE A 248 15.44 -6.85 16.36
CA ILE A 248 14.71 -6.42 15.15
C ILE A 248 13.79 -5.24 15.44
N ILE A 249 13.20 -5.16 16.64
CA ILE A 249 12.31 -4.03 17.03
C ILE A 249 13.03 -2.68 16.93
N SER A 250 14.33 -2.60 17.23
CA SER A 250 15.06 -1.33 17.14
C SER A 250 15.38 -0.88 15.72
N VAL A 251 15.40 -1.80 14.74
CA VAL A 251 15.78 -1.48 13.35
C VAL A 251 14.59 -1.49 12.38
N ASN A 252 13.52 -2.22 12.68
CA ASN A 252 12.34 -2.33 11.83
C ASN A 252 11.05 -1.88 12.58
N PRO A 253 10.62 -0.62 12.40
CA PRO A 253 9.39 -0.10 13.01
C PRO A 253 8.10 -0.83 12.59
N GLN A 254 8.11 -1.57 11.49
CA GLN A 254 6.92 -2.26 10.96
C GLN A 254 6.80 -3.71 11.43
N ARG A 255 7.75 -4.19 12.23
CA ARG A 255 7.80 -5.58 12.68
C ARG A 255 6.48 -6.10 13.26
N ASP A 256 5.73 -5.26 13.97
CA ASP A 256 4.47 -5.65 14.60
C ASP A 256 3.32 -5.73 13.59
N ILE A 257 3.24 -4.80 12.64
CA ILE A 257 2.17 -4.79 11.63
C ILE A 257 2.34 -5.87 10.56
N ASP A 258 3.56 -6.38 10.36
CA ASP A 258 3.84 -7.50 9.44
C ASP A 258 3.10 -8.79 9.81
N GLY A 259 2.76 -8.95 11.10
CA GLY A 259 2.16 -10.16 11.61
C GLY A 259 3.03 -11.40 11.37
N LEU A 260 2.37 -12.53 11.04
CA LEU A 260 3.00 -13.82 10.74
C LEU A 260 2.87 -14.24 9.27
N HIS A 261 1.84 -13.76 8.57
CA HIS A 261 1.38 -14.33 7.31
C HIS A 261 2.04 -13.73 6.05
N ASN A 262 2.92 -12.73 6.20
CA ASN A 262 3.67 -12.13 5.09
C ASN A 262 2.75 -11.72 3.93
N ILE A 263 1.66 -11.01 4.26
CA ILE A 263 0.61 -10.61 3.31
C ILE A 263 1.02 -9.31 2.64
N TRP A 264 0.89 -9.26 1.32
CA TRP A 264 1.20 -8.08 0.51
C TRP A 264 0.03 -7.71 -0.40
N ILE A 265 -0.19 -6.41 -0.57
CA ILE A 265 -1.28 -5.83 -1.33
C ILE A 265 -0.75 -5.30 -2.66
N ILE A 266 -1.09 -6.01 -3.72
CA ILE A 266 -0.77 -5.62 -5.10
C ILE A 266 -1.76 -4.57 -5.59
N LYS A 267 -1.25 -3.42 -6.06
CA LYS A 267 -2.07 -2.32 -6.59
C LYS A 267 -1.57 -1.87 -7.97
N PRO A 268 -2.44 -1.91 -9.00
CA PRO A 268 -2.09 -1.36 -10.32
C PRO A 268 -2.04 0.18 -10.30
N GLY A 269 -1.11 0.72 -11.06
CA GLY A 269 -0.82 2.12 -11.30
C GLY A 269 -1.60 2.59 -12.51
N ALA A 270 -2.39 3.64 -12.30
CA ALA A 270 -3.36 4.20 -13.23
C ALA A 270 -4.59 3.31 -13.48
N LYS A 271 -5.71 3.76 -12.88
CA LYS A 271 -7.10 3.28 -13.03
C LYS A 271 -7.45 2.11 -12.12
N SER A 272 -8.23 2.42 -11.10
CA SER A 272 -9.16 1.50 -10.40
C SER A 272 -10.24 0.87 -11.31
N ARG A 273 -10.00 0.79 -12.64
CA ARG A 273 -10.95 0.34 -13.67
C ARG A 273 -10.32 -0.68 -14.65
N GLY A 274 -9.23 -1.35 -14.29
CA GLY A 274 -8.74 -2.54 -15.02
C GLY A 274 -8.31 -2.32 -16.48
N ARG A 275 -7.72 -1.15 -16.82
CA ARG A 275 -7.22 -0.90 -18.19
C ARG A 275 -5.79 -0.35 -18.18
N GLY A 276 -4.85 -1.30 -18.28
CA GLY A 276 -3.50 -1.22 -18.85
C GLY A 276 -2.73 0.09 -18.70
N ARG A 277 -1.83 0.13 -17.71
CA ARG A 277 -0.37 0.34 -17.86
C ARG A 277 0.32 -0.44 -16.73
N ASN A 278 1.42 -1.11 -17.04
CA ASN A 278 2.14 -2.05 -16.18
C ASN A 278 2.95 -1.30 -15.11
N ILE A 279 2.30 -0.57 -14.22
CA ILE A 279 2.93 -0.07 -13.00
C ILE A 279 2.22 -0.76 -11.85
N ILE A 280 2.94 -1.45 -10.99
CA ILE A 280 2.35 -2.20 -9.88
C ILE A 280 3.12 -1.80 -8.64
N THR A 281 2.40 -1.26 -7.65
CA THR A 281 2.95 -1.05 -6.31
C THR A 281 2.49 -2.16 -5.40
N LEU A 282 3.38 -2.65 -4.57
CA LEU A 282 3.10 -3.70 -3.60
C LEU A 282 3.35 -3.12 -2.20
N TRP A 283 2.38 -3.29 -1.30
CA TRP A 283 2.28 -2.68 0.03
C TRP A 283 2.08 -3.74 1.11
#